data_AF-X0RYX8-F1
#
_entry.id   AF-X0RYX8-F1
#
_cell.length_a   1.000
_cell.length_b   1.000
_cell.length_c   1.000
_cell.angle_alpha   90.00
_cell.angle_beta   90.00
_cell.angle_gamma   90.00
#
_symmetry.space_group_name_H-M   'P 1'
#
loop_
_entity.id
_entity.type
_entity.pdbx_description
1 polymer ?
#
loop_
_entity_poly.entity_id
_entity_poly.type
_entity_poly.pdbx_seq_one_letter_code
_entity_poly.pdbx_strand_id
1 'polypeptide(L)'
;EIQVPYDLILEGDNIVTLTAQGGATDVSLVDKIRLTYWRKYTADEDFLQFKANGREWLSIGGFSGPEIQVVDITDPMRMINIRGKVMTQDSSYAITVKVPGAGERTLLAFTEDKIKSPAGIETNLVSSWHEINQGAEVIIIGHSDLLESVEFLKQLREQQGWSVVLVDVEDLYDEFNFGSKNPWALKDFLDRASAYWNPQPRFVLLVGDASYDPRNYLGFGEFDLVPTKFVDTGRLTTASDDWFVDFDDDGLPEMA
;
A
#
# COMPACT_ATOMS: atom_id res chain seq x y z
N GLU A 1 7.42 -18.57 16.38
CA GLU A 1 8.17 -19.46 15.47
C GLU A 1 8.15 -20.85 16.06
N ILE A 2 7.84 -21.88 15.26
CA ILE A 2 7.76 -23.27 15.71
C ILE A 2 8.67 -24.09 14.80
N GLN A 3 9.49 -24.96 15.39
CA GLN A 3 10.28 -25.93 14.64
C GLN A 3 9.36 -27.06 14.20
N VAL A 4 9.26 -27.27 12.89
CA VAL A 4 8.47 -28.34 12.28
C VAL A 4 9.42 -29.48 11.93
N PRO A 5 9.16 -30.72 12.41
CA PRO A 5 9.91 -31.90 11.98
C PRO A 5 9.93 -32.03 10.45
N TYR A 6 11.11 -32.33 9.88
CA TYR A 6 11.31 -32.33 8.43
C TYR A 6 10.45 -33.38 7.71
N ASP A 7 10.07 -34.45 8.40
CA ASP A 7 9.24 -35.55 7.92
C ASP A 7 7.75 -35.19 7.77
N LEU A 8 7.34 -34.02 8.30
CA LEU A 8 6.01 -33.47 8.07
C LEU A 8 5.92 -32.57 6.83
N ILE A 9 7.05 -32.22 6.21
CA ILE A 9 7.09 -31.39 5.01
C ILE A 9 7.12 -32.33 3.81
N LEU A 10 6.07 -32.25 2.98
CA LEU A 10 5.94 -33.04 1.76
C LEU A 10 6.47 -32.26 0.56
N GLU A 11 6.95 -32.98 -0.46
CA GLU A 11 7.16 -32.38 -1.78
C GLU A 11 5.79 -32.03 -2.38
N GLY A 12 5.61 -30.79 -2.82
CA GLY A 12 4.35 -30.27 -3.34
C GLY A 12 3.43 -29.71 -2.26
N ASP A 13 2.14 -30.06 -2.32
CA ASP A 13 1.10 -29.45 -1.50
C ASP A 13 1.24 -29.82 -0.02
N ASN A 14 1.28 -28.80 0.83
CA ASN A 14 1.27 -28.93 2.28
C ASN A 14 0.03 -28.19 2.85
N ILE A 15 -0.71 -28.84 3.75
CA ILE A 15 -1.89 -28.25 4.38
C ILE A 15 -1.50 -27.67 5.75
N VAL A 16 -1.72 -26.37 5.94
CA VAL A 16 -1.56 -25.70 7.24
C VAL A 16 -2.95 -25.31 7.75
N THR A 17 -3.32 -25.82 8.93
CA THR A 17 -4.61 -25.53 9.57
C THR A 17 -4.41 -24.62 10.77
N LEU A 18 -5.12 -23.48 10.79
CA LEU A 18 -5.22 -22.60 11.95
C LEU A 18 -6.64 -22.72 12.52
N THR A 19 -6.76 -22.93 13.82
CA THR A 19 -8.05 -23.16 14.49
C THR A 19 -8.32 -22.06 15.50
N ALA A 20 -9.29 -21.19 15.20
CA ALA A 20 -9.76 -20.15 16.13
C ALA A 20 -10.32 -20.79 17.41
N GLN A 21 -10.03 -20.17 18.56
CA GLN A 21 -10.46 -20.67 19.87
C GLN A 21 -11.46 -19.73 20.56
N GLY A 22 -11.70 -18.52 20.02
CA GLY A 22 -12.54 -17.49 20.65
C GLY A 22 -14.05 -17.60 20.38
N GLY A 23 -14.52 -18.66 19.70
CA GLY A 23 -15.94 -18.88 19.42
C GLY A 23 -16.50 -18.04 18.27
N ALA A 24 -17.82 -17.87 18.21
CA ALA A 24 -18.53 -17.35 17.03
C ALA A 24 -18.31 -15.85 16.73
N THR A 25 -17.77 -15.09 17.69
CA THR A 25 -17.48 -13.65 17.53
C THR A 25 -15.99 -13.35 17.37
N ASP A 26 -15.16 -14.39 17.28
CA ASP A 26 -13.72 -14.26 17.08
C ASP A 26 -13.41 -13.97 15.60
N VAL A 27 -12.68 -12.89 15.35
CA VAL A 27 -12.19 -12.53 14.02
C VAL A 27 -10.68 -12.73 14.03
N SER A 28 -10.24 -13.81 13.40
CA SER A 28 -8.82 -14.13 13.22
C SER A 28 -8.40 -13.85 11.78
N LEU A 29 -7.48 -12.90 11.60
CA LEU A 29 -6.87 -12.61 10.30
C LEU A 29 -5.49 -13.27 10.21
N VAL A 30 -5.21 -13.92 9.09
CA VAL A 30 -3.90 -14.52 8.81
C VAL A 30 -3.13 -13.56 7.93
N ASP A 31 -2.11 -12.92 8.50
CA ASP A 31 -1.20 -12.05 7.72
C ASP A 31 -0.21 -12.90 6.91
N LYS A 32 0.62 -13.71 7.58
CA LYS A 32 1.64 -14.51 6.90
C LYS A 32 1.95 -15.83 7.59
N ILE A 33 2.05 -16.88 6.80
CA ILE A 33 2.69 -18.16 7.17
C ILE A 33 4.01 -18.24 6.40
N ARG A 34 5.12 -18.50 7.11
CA ARG A 34 6.46 -18.61 6.49
C ARG A 34 7.12 -19.91 6.93
N LEU A 35 7.41 -20.78 5.97
CA LEU A 35 8.20 -21.99 6.17
C LEU A 35 9.62 -21.77 5.61
N THR A 36 10.63 -22.04 6.43
CA THR A 36 12.04 -21.99 6.01
C THR A 36 12.61 -23.39 6.05
N TYR A 37 13.11 -23.87 4.92
CA TYR A 37 13.58 -25.24 4.75
C TYR A 37 14.68 -25.30 3.69
N TRP A 38 15.45 -26.38 3.70
CA TRP A 38 16.45 -26.63 2.67
C TRP A 38 15.76 -27.07 1.37
N ARG A 39 16.04 -26.36 0.27
CA ARG A 39 15.56 -26.70 -1.07
C ARG A 39 16.68 -26.64 -2.09
N LYS A 40 16.50 -27.33 -3.22
CA LYS A 40 17.36 -27.14 -4.40
C LYS A 40 17.09 -25.77 -5.03
N TYR A 41 18.08 -25.24 -5.76
CA TYR A 41 17.92 -24.06 -6.61
C TYR A 41 17.19 -24.44 -7.92
N THR A 42 15.94 -24.87 -7.76
CA THR A 42 15.04 -25.25 -8.84
C THR A 42 13.80 -24.38 -8.72
N ALA A 43 13.50 -23.65 -9.79
CA ALA A 43 12.30 -22.86 -9.93
C ALA A 43 11.06 -23.75 -9.95
N ASP A 44 9.99 -23.22 -9.38
CA ASP A 44 8.66 -23.80 -9.41
C ASP A 44 7.76 -22.79 -10.13
N GLU A 45 7.06 -23.26 -11.15
CA GLU A 45 6.32 -22.40 -12.09
C GLU A 45 7.12 -21.17 -12.55
N ASP A 46 8.35 -21.40 -13.03
CA ASP A 46 9.28 -20.37 -13.51
C ASP A 46 9.62 -19.27 -12.51
N PHE A 47 9.48 -19.53 -11.21
CA PHE A 47 9.80 -18.59 -10.16
C PHE A 47 10.59 -19.25 -9.03
N LEU A 48 11.56 -18.52 -8.50
CA LEU A 48 12.32 -18.93 -7.32
C LEU A 48 12.75 -17.72 -6.49
N GLN A 49 12.30 -17.65 -5.24
CA GLN A 49 12.91 -16.80 -4.22
C GLN A 49 13.75 -17.67 -3.28
N PHE A 50 15.01 -17.28 -3.05
CA PHE A 50 15.94 -18.08 -2.26
C PHE A 50 17.05 -17.24 -1.62
N LYS A 51 17.77 -17.85 -0.68
CA LYS A 51 18.95 -17.27 -0.05
C LYS A 51 20.22 -17.97 -0.56
N ALA A 52 21.31 -17.23 -0.70
CA ALA A 52 22.62 -17.76 -1.05
C ALA A 52 23.75 -16.90 -0.48
N ASN A 53 24.98 -17.42 -0.42
CA ASN A 53 26.12 -16.60 0.01
C ASN A 53 26.65 -15.76 -1.16
N GLY A 54 27.01 -14.52 -0.86
CA GLY A 54 27.68 -13.62 -1.78
C GLY A 54 29.00 -14.20 -2.29
N ARG A 55 29.35 -13.85 -3.54
CA ARG A 55 30.55 -14.27 -4.29
C ARG A 55 30.55 -15.72 -4.77
N GLU A 56 29.58 -16.55 -4.37
CA GLU A 56 29.45 -17.91 -4.86
C GLU A 56 28.91 -17.97 -6.29
N TRP A 57 29.27 -19.02 -7.02
CA TRP A 57 28.66 -19.37 -8.29
C TRP A 57 27.55 -20.37 -8.05
N LEU A 58 26.39 -20.13 -8.66
CA LEU A 58 25.20 -20.97 -8.51
C LEU A 58 24.59 -21.26 -9.87
N SER A 59 24.04 -22.47 -10.04
CA SER A 59 23.16 -22.80 -11.17
C SER A 59 21.74 -22.94 -10.65
N ILE A 60 20.82 -22.21 -11.26
CA ILE A 60 19.40 -22.19 -10.92
C ILE A 60 18.66 -22.82 -12.11
N GLY A 61 18.00 -23.95 -11.91
CA GLY A 61 17.30 -24.70 -12.96
C GLY A 61 15.79 -24.66 -12.82
N GLY A 62 15.09 -25.45 -13.64
CA GLY A 62 13.63 -25.63 -13.54
C GLY A 62 12.79 -24.62 -14.32
N PHE A 63 13.40 -23.82 -15.20
CA PHE A 63 12.68 -22.86 -16.03
C PHE A 63 12.18 -23.50 -17.33
N SER A 64 10.99 -23.12 -17.76
CA SER A 64 10.32 -23.53 -18.99
C SER A 64 10.81 -22.74 -20.22
N GLY A 65 11.39 -21.55 -20.00
CA GLY A 65 11.89 -20.66 -21.05
C GLY A 65 13.32 -20.14 -20.81
N PRO A 66 14.01 -19.67 -21.87
CA PRO A 66 15.38 -19.18 -21.78
C PRO A 66 15.52 -17.74 -21.27
N GLU A 67 14.45 -16.95 -21.29
CA GLU A 67 14.47 -15.53 -20.88
C GLU A 67 14.38 -15.40 -19.35
N ILE A 68 15.46 -15.80 -18.67
CA ILE A 68 15.55 -15.86 -17.21
C ILE A 68 16.21 -14.58 -16.67
N GLN A 69 15.55 -13.91 -15.73
CA GLN A 69 16.10 -12.81 -14.95
C GLN A 69 16.48 -13.29 -13.55
N VAL A 70 17.59 -12.77 -13.02
CA VAL A 70 17.98 -12.97 -11.62
C VAL A 70 18.25 -11.61 -11.01
N VAL A 71 17.60 -11.33 -9.88
CA VAL A 71 17.66 -10.04 -9.19
C VAL A 71 18.07 -10.27 -7.75
N ASP A 72 19.05 -9.51 -7.27
CA ASP A 72 19.34 -9.40 -5.85
C ASP A 72 18.35 -8.43 -5.21
N ILE A 73 17.53 -8.94 -4.30
CA ILE A 73 16.51 -8.21 -3.55
C ILE A 73 16.86 -8.08 -2.06
N THR A 74 18.13 -8.28 -1.69
CA THR A 74 18.58 -8.17 -0.28
C THR A 74 18.35 -6.77 0.28
N ASP A 75 18.51 -5.74 -0.54
CA ASP A 75 18.07 -4.37 -0.26
C ASP A 75 16.95 -4.03 -1.25
N PRO A 76 15.67 -4.05 -0.82
CA PRO A 76 14.53 -3.77 -1.70
C PRO A 76 14.56 -2.37 -2.33
N MET A 77 15.25 -1.41 -1.71
CA MET A 77 15.40 -0.05 -2.25
C MET A 77 16.58 0.06 -3.24
N ARG A 78 17.40 -0.99 -3.35
CA ARG A 78 18.57 -1.05 -4.24
C ARG A 78 18.69 -2.44 -4.86
N MET A 79 17.66 -2.84 -5.61
CA MET A 79 17.67 -4.10 -6.34
C MET A 79 18.74 -4.10 -7.44
N ILE A 80 19.43 -5.23 -7.62
CA ILE A 80 20.51 -5.37 -8.60
C ILE A 80 20.21 -6.53 -9.55
N ASN A 81 20.11 -6.26 -10.84
CA ASN A 81 20.03 -7.30 -11.87
C ASN A 81 21.38 -8.04 -11.99
N ILE A 82 21.36 -9.36 -11.85
CA ILE A 82 22.52 -10.22 -11.93
C ILE A 82 22.56 -10.86 -13.32
N ARG A 83 23.63 -10.59 -14.07
CA ARG A 83 23.86 -11.24 -15.36
C ARG A 83 24.33 -12.69 -15.15
N GLY A 84 23.75 -13.60 -15.93
CA GLY A 84 24.12 -15.02 -15.93
C GLY A 84 24.25 -15.57 -17.32
N LYS A 85 24.69 -16.84 -17.40
CA LYS A 85 24.70 -17.62 -18.63
C LYS A 85 23.54 -18.61 -18.58
N VAL A 86 22.64 -18.52 -19.55
CA VAL A 86 21.53 -19.47 -19.72
C VAL A 86 22.01 -20.65 -20.56
N MET A 87 21.61 -21.86 -20.17
CA MET A 87 21.83 -23.09 -20.91
C MET A 87 20.58 -23.97 -20.85
N THR A 88 20.42 -24.81 -21.87
CA THR A 88 19.44 -25.90 -21.81
C THR A 88 19.90 -26.96 -20.80
N GLN A 89 18.96 -27.47 -20.02
CA GLN A 89 19.14 -28.54 -19.05
C GLN A 89 18.01 -29.55 -19.26
N ASP A 90 18.32 -30.67 -19.90
CA ASP A 90 17.34 -31.67 -20.35
C ASP A 90 16.24 -31.02 -21.22
N SER A 91 14.99 -31.03 -20.75
CA SER A 91 13.82 -30.39 -21.37
C SER A 91 13.47 -29.02 -20.75
N SER A 92 14.38 -28.45 -19.95
CA SER A 92 14.21 -27.19 -19.23
C SER A 92 15.41 -26.25 -19.47
N TYR A 93 15.42 -25.10 -18.81
CA TYR A 93 16.50 -24.12 -18.84
C TYR A 93 17.06 -23.89 -17.44
N ALA A 94 18.34 -23.54 -17.41
CA ALA A 94 19.04 -23.13 -16.20
C ALA A 94 19.90 -21.91 -16.45
N ILE A 95 20.02 -21.05 -15.45
CA ILE A 95 20.90 -19.88 -15.45
C ILE A 95 22.01 -20.06 -14.41
N THR A 96 23.26 -19.85 -14.83
CA THR A 96 24.41 -19.80 -13.92
C THR A 96 24.80 -18.35 -13.66
N VAL A 97 24.83 -17.96 -12.39
CA VAL A 97 25.14 -16.59 -11.93
C VAL A 97 26.24 -16.59 -10.87
N LYS A 98 26.94 -15.45 -10.75
CA LYS A 98 27.79 -15.15 -9.60
C LYS A 98 27.04 -14.21 -8.66
N VAL A 99 26.80 -14.66 -7.43
CA VAL A 99 26.09 -13.85 -6.43
C VAL A 99 26.91 -12.60 -6.09
N PRO A 100 26.32 -11.39 -6.12
CA PRO A 100 27.04 -10.17 -5.79
C PRO A 100 27.26 -10.03 -4.27
N GLY A 101 28.07 -9.05 -3.87
CA GLY A 101 28.25 -8.70 -2.47
C GLY A 101 28.98 -9.76 -1.63
N ALA A 102 28.76 -9.72 -0.32
CA ALA A 102 29.25 -10.69 0.66
C ALA A 102 28.11 -11.01 1.65
N GLY A 103 28.28 -12.07 2.43
CA GLY A 103 27.25 -12.52 3.38
C GLY A 103 26.05 -13.15 2.69
N GLU A 104 24.99 -13.41 3.46
CA GLU A 104 23.74 -13.95 2.93
C GLU A 104 23.02 -12.92 2.05
N ARG A 105 22.60 -13.35 0.87
CA ARG A 105 21.84 -12.55 -0.12
C ARG A 105 20.50 -13.22 -0.37
N THR A 106 19.46 -12.41 -0.56
CA THR A 106 18.14 -12.88 -1.01
C THR A 106 18.01 -12.59 -2.50
N LEU A 107 17.82 -13.63 -3.29
CA LEU A 107 17.72 -13.55 -4.75
C LEU A 107 16.33 -13.96 -5.21
N LEU A 108 15.91 -13.35 -6.31
CA LEU A 108 14.71 -13.67 -7.06
C LEU A 108 15.13 -14.10 -8.47
N ALA A 109 14.72 -15.29 -8.92
CA ALA A 109 14.95 -15.76 -10.27
C ALA A 109 13.61 -16.10 -10.92
N PHE A 110 13.35 -15.55 -12.11
CA PHE A 110 12.04 -15.67 -12.77
C PHE A 110 12.13 -15.45 -14.28
N THR A 111 11.12 -15.90 -15.02
CA THR A 111 10.94 -15.58 -16.45
C THR A 111 10.07 -14.34 -16.65
N GLU A 112 10.15 -13.73 -17.84
CA GLU A 112 9.47 -12.47 -18.16
C GLU A 112 7.95 -12.49 -17.90
N ASP A 113 7.27 -13.62 -18.12
CA ASP A 113 5.82 -13.78 -17.88
C ASP A 113 5.44 -13.71 -16.39
N LYS A 114 6.41 -13.79 -15.48
CA LYS A 114 6.20 -13.60 -14.03
C LYS A 114 6.31 -12.14 -13.60
N ILE A 115 6.69 -11.23 -14.51
CA ILE A 115 6.67 -9.80 -14.24
C ILE A 115 5.20 -9.35 -14.16
N LYS A 116 4.80 -8.87 -12.99
CA LYS A 116 3.46 -8.34 -12.78
C LYS A 116 3.33 -6.98 -13.45
N SER A 117 2.21 -6.77 -14.15
CA SER A 117 1.79 -5.44 -14.59
C SER A 117 1.08 -4.70 -13.44
N PRO A 118 1.19 -3.37 -13.38
CA PRO A 118 0.33 -2.60 -12.48
C PRO A 118 -1.14 -2.83 -12.83
N ALA A 119 -2.01 -2.76 -11.82
CA ALA A 119 -3.46 -2.90 -12.02
C ALA A 119 -4.05 -1.74 -12.84
N GLY A 120 -3.44 -0.55 -12.74
CA GLY A 120 -3.81 0.64 -13.48
C GLY A 120 -2.67 1.66 -13.48
N ILE A 121 -2.74 2.62 -14.41
CA ILE A 121 -1.88 3.80 -14.43
C ILE A 121 -2.81 4.98 -14.70
N GLU A 122 -2.76 5.97 -13.82
CA GLU A 122 -3.60 7.15 -13.89
C GLU A 122 -2.75 8.40 -14.01
N THR A 123 -3.33 9.45 -14.59
CA THR A 123 -2.64 10.73 -14.76
C THR A 123 -2.89 11.56 -13.51
N ASN A 124 -1.83 12.00 -12.84
CA ASN A 124 -1.94 13.01 -11.79
C ASN A 124 -2.36 14.35 -12.44
N LEU A 125 -3.44 14.94 -11.92
CA LEU A 125 -3.84 16.32 -12.20
C LEU A 125 -3.13 17.24 -11.22
N VAL A 126 -2.10 17.94 -11.69
CA VAL A 126 -1.22 18.72 -10.81
C VAL A 126 -2.01 19.80 -10.05
N SER A 127 -1.90 19.74 -8.74
CA SER A 127 -2.42 20.68 -7.75
C SER A 127 -1.28 21.38 -6.99
N SER A 128 -1.61 22.35 -6.14
CA SER A 128 -0.63 23.10 -5.34
C SER A 128 -1.12 23.42 -3.92
N TRP A 129 -1.92 22.51 -3.34
CA TRP A 129 -2.53 22.67 -2.02
C TRP A 129 -1.49 22.80 -0.88
N HIS A 130 -0.27 22.33 -1.07
CA HIS A 130 0.88 22.54 -0.18
C HIS A 130 1.40 24.00 -0.14
N GLU A 131 1.03 24.84 -1.09
CA GLU A 131 1.45 26.25 -1.10
C GLU A 131 0.79 27.06 0.03
N ILE A 132 1.55 28.01 0.59
CA ILE A 132 1.10 28.81 1.74
C ILE A 132 0.30 30.08 1.34
N ASN A 133 0.28 30.42 0.04
CA ASN A 133 -0.37 31.64 -0.46
C ASN A 133 -1.83 31.40 -0.92
N GLN A 134 -2.49 30.41 -0.31
CA GLN A 134 -3.90 30.10 -0.57
C GLN A 134 -4.80 30.64 0.55
N GLY A 135 -6.11 30.49 0.39
CA GLY A 135 -7.09 31.03 1.33
C GLY A 135 -8.53 30.69 1.00
N ALA A 136 -9.24 30.11 1.96
CA ALA A 136 -10.67 29.86 1.91
C ALA A 136 -11.22 29.66 3.32
N GLU A 137 -12.44 30.13 3.59
CA GLU A 137 -13.13 29.90 4.85
C GLU A 137 -13.82 28.53 4.91
N VAL A 138 -14.16 27.96 3.74
CA VAL A 138 -14.78 26.64 3.60
C VAL A 138 -13.95 25.78 2.65
N ILE A 139 -13.53 24.61 3.12
CA ILE A 139 -12.86 23.59 2.31
C ILE A 139 -13.85 22.44 2.11
N ILE A 140 -14.13 22.09 0.85
CA ILE A 140 -14.93 20.91 0.52
C ILE A 140 -13.99 19.87 -0.09
N ILE A 141 -13.75 18.77 0.63
CA ILE A 141 -12.87 17.67 0.19
C ILE A 141 -13.75 16.51 -0.27
N GLY A 142 -13.51 15.98 -1.46
CA GLY A 142 -14.25 14.83 -1.97
C GLY A 142 -13.53 14.11 -3.10
N HIS A 143 -14.02 12.94 -3.46
CA HIS A 143 -13.54 12.22 -4.64
C HIS A 143 -14.01 12.93 -5.93
N SER A 144 -13.18 12.97 -6.97
CA SER A 144 -13.49 13.57 -8.29
C SER A 144 -14.91 13.25 -8.81
N ASP A 145 -15.33 11.99 -8.71
CA ASP A 145 -16.66 11.52 -9.13
C ASP A 145 -17.84 12.24 -8.45
N LEU A 146 -17.61 12.87 -7.29
CA LEU A 146 -18.64 13.56 -6.50
C LEU A 146 -18.50 15.08 -6.53
N LEU A 147 -17.34 15.64 -6.88
CA LEU A 147 -17.08 17.07 -6.79
C LEU A 147 -17.99 17.90 -7.71
N GLU A 148 -18.26 17.44 -8.94
CA GLU A 148 -19.18 18.12 -9.85
C GLU A 148 -20.59 18.25 -9.24
N SER A 149 -21.02 17.23 -8.49
CA SER A 149 -22.34 17.19 -7.85
C SER A 149 -22.48 18.18 -6.70
N VAL A 150 -21.39 18.71 -6.15
CA VAL A 150 -21.40 19.69 -5.03
C VAL A 150 -20.98 21.10 -5.45
N GLU A 151 -20.67 21.35 -6.73
CA GLU A 151 -20.34 22.68 -7.24
C GLU A 151 -21.47 23.69 -6.95
N PHE A 152 -22.74 23.26 -6.99
CA PHE A 152 -23.87 24.14 -6.63
C PHE A 152 -23.80 24.63 -5.18
N LEU A 153 -23.29 23.80 -4.26
CA LEU A 153 -23.17 24.16 -2.84
C LEU A 153 -22.06 25.18 -2.64
N LYS A 154 -20.91 24.99 -3.33
CA LYS A 154 -19.85 25.99 -3.40
C LYS A 154 -20.40 27.34 -3.87
N GLN A 155 -21.09 27.37 -5.01
CA GLN A 155 -21.67 28.60 -5.57
C GLN A 155 -22.67 29.26 -4.60
N LEU A 156 -23.48 28.48 -3.89
CA LEU A 156 -24.42 29.00 -2.89
C LEU A 156 -23.69 29.66 -1.71
N ARG A 157 -22.58 29.08 -1.23
CA ARG A 157 -21.77 29.64 -0.14
C ARG A 157 -21.02 30.89 -0.58
N GLU A 158 -20.49 30.91 -1.80
CA GLU A 158 -19.89 32.10 -2.39
C GLU A 158 -20.90 33.26 -2.51
N GLN A 159 -22.14 32.99 -2.91
CA GLN A 159 -23.23 33.98 -2.94
C GLN A 159 -23.57 34.53 -1.54
N GLN A 160 -23.31 33.74 -0.49
CA GLN A 160 -23.47 34.16 0.90
C GLN A 160 -22.25 34.94 1.44
N GLY A 161 -21.23 35.15 0.61
CA GLY A 161 -20.04 35.95 0.93
C GLY A 161 -18.87 35.15 1.50
N TRP A 162 -18.89 33.81 1.43
CA TRP A 162 -17.81 32.94 1.90
C TRP A 162 -16.81 32.66 0.79
N SER A 163 -15.54 32.55 1.14
CA SER A 163 -14.52 31.96 0.27
C SER A 163 -14.55 30.44 0.38
N VAL A 164 -14.69 29.74 -0.75
CA VAL A 164 -14.87 28.28 -0.78
C VAL A 164 -13.97 27.64 -1.83
N VAL A 165 -13.33 26.53 -1.47
CA VAL A 165 -12.55 25.69 -2.40
C VAL A 165 -13.09 24.27 -2.45
N LEU A 166 -12.99 23.65 -3.63
CA LEU A 166 -13.19 22.22 -3.84
C LEU A 166 -11.83 21.58 -4.01
N VAL A 167 -11.59 20.51 -3.27
CA VAL A 167 -10.31 19.81 -3.21
C VAL A 167 -10.58 18.34 -3.51
N ASP A 168 -9.89 17.79 -4.52
CA ASP A 168 -9.92 16.36 -4.76
C ASP A 168 -9.09 15.66 -3.68
N VAL A 169 -9.63 14.58 -3.12
CA VAL A 169 -8.92 13.82 -2.09
C VAL A 169 -7.65 13.16 -2.64
N GLU A 170 -7.62 12.81 -3.93
CA GLU A 170 -6.43 12.24 -4.58
C GLU A 170 -5.27 13.24 -4.65
N ASP A 171 -5.57 14.54 -4.85
CA ASP A 171 -4.56 15.60 -4.79
C ASP A 171 -3.86 15.63 -3.43
N LEU A 172 -4.62 15.41 -2.35
CA LEU A 172 -4.08 15.40 -1.00
C LEU A 172 -3.18 14.19 -0.78
N TYR A 173 -3.55 13.02 -1.30
CA TYR A 173 -2.66 11.85 -1.24
C TYR A 173 -1.37 12.08 -2.00
N ASP A 174 -1.44 12.66 -3.19
CA ASP A 174 -0.27 12.95 -4.03
C ASP A 174 0.67 13.96 -3.35
N GLU A 175 0.13 15.05 -2.82
CA GLU A 175 0.93 16.14 -2.24
C GLU A 175 1.43 15.87 -0.82
N PHE A 176 0.63 15.19 0.01
CA PHE A 176 0.92 15.02 1.45
C PHE A 176 1.30 13.59 1.85
N ASN A 177 1.10 12.59 0.97
CA ASN A 177 1.47 11.21 1.27
C ASN A 177 1.99 10.42 0.05
N PHE A 178 2.62 11.10 -0.91
CA PHE A 178 3.31 10.50 -2.06
C PHE A 178 2.42 9.56 -2.90
N GLY A 179 1.15 9.91 -3.05
CA GLY A 179 0.14 9.18 -3.80
C GLY A 179 -0.44 7.96 -3.08
N SER A 180 -0.06 7.74 -1.81
CA SER A 180 -0.67 6.68 -1.01
C SER A 180 -1.90 7.20 -0.31
N LYS A 181 -3.05 6.56 -0.55
CA LYS A 181 -4.27 6.81 0.21
C LYS A 181 -4.08 6.60 1.71
N ASN A 182 -4.30 7.66 2.49
CA ASN A 182 -4.11 7.64 3.94
C ASN A 182 -4.83 8.84 4.60
N PRO A 183 -5.58 8.65 5.71
CA PRO A 183 -6.22 9.75 6.43
C PRO A 183 -5.23 10.82 6.94
N TRP A 184 -3.97 10.49 7.19
CA TRP A 184 -2.96 11.48 7.58
C TRP A 184 -2.75 12.59 6.53
N ALA A 185 -2.92 12.27 5.25
CA ALA A 185 -2.80 13.27 4.18
C ALA A 185 -3.81 14.42 4.35
N LEU A 186 -5.04 14.09 4.74
CA LEU A 186 -6.11 15.07 4.97
C LEU A 186 -5.84 15.89 6.24
N LYS A 187 -5.42 15.25 7.33
CA LYS A 187 -5.08 15.93 8.59
C LYS A 187 -3.92 16.89 8.40
N ASP A 188 -2.84 16.47 7.74
CA ASP A 188 -1.67 17.30 7.47
C ASP A 188 -2.01 18.49 6.56
N PHE A 189 -2.87 18.27 5.55
CA PHE A 189 -3.38 19.36 4.70
C PHE A 189 -4.21 20.37 5.51
N LEU A 190 -5.15 19.91 6.34
CA LEU A 190 -6.03 20.76 7.12
C LEU A 190 -5.28 21.55 8.21
N ASP A 191 -4.31 20.93 8.89
CA ASP A 191 -3.43 21.60 9.86
C ASP A 191 -2.64 22.71 9.17
N ARG A 192 -2.04 22.38 8.02
CA ARG A 192 -1.29 23.35 7.22
C ARG A 192 -2.17 24.50 6.72
N ALA A 193 -3.37 24.21 6.23
CA ALA A 193 -4.31 25.23 5.79
C ALA A 193 -4.71 26.13 6.96
N SER A 194 -5.05 25.56 8.11
CA SER A 194 -5.35 26.29 9.35
C SER A 194 -4.20 27.22 9.77
N ALA A 195 -2.96 26.74 9.70
CA ALA A 195 -1.79 27.49 10.13
C ALA A 195 -1.40 28.65 9.20
N TYR A 196 -1.53 28.48 7.87
CA TYR A 196 -0.90 29.38 6.90
C TYR A 196 -1.84 30.09 5.93
N TRP A 197 -3.03 29.55 5.67
CA TRP A 197 -3.93 30.15 4.69
C TRP A 197 -4.51 31.48 5.18
N ASN A 198 -4.79 32.37 4.24
CA ASN A 198 -5.45 33.64 4.53
C ASN A 198 -6.50 33.97 3.44
N PRO A 199 -7.81 33.92 3.75
CA PRO A 199 -8.38 33.64 5.08
C PRO A 199 -8.13 32.20 5.54
N GLN A 200 -8.06 32.02 6.86
CA GLN A 200 -7.97 30.71 7.48
C GLN A 200 -9.29 29.95 7.35
N PRO A 201 -9.24 28.63 7.08
CA PRO A 201 -10.43 27.79 7.02
C PRO A 201 -11.13 27.70 8.37
N ARG A 202 -12.45 27.70 8.33
CA ARG A 202 -13.34 27.59 9.49
C ARG A 202 -14.24 26.37 9.43
N PHE A 203 -14.45 25.86 8.21
CA PHE A 203 -15.33 24.72 7.95
C PHE A 203 -14.66 23.76 6.98
N VAL A 204 -14.78 22.47 7.26
CA VAL A 204 -14.48 21.39 6.31
C VAL A 204 -15.73 20.56 6.04
N LEU A 205 -15.97 20.23 4.78
CA LEU A 205 -17.01 19.29 4.37
C LEU A 205 -16.36 18.12 3.64
N LEU A 206 -16.51 16.92 4.20
CA LEU A 206 -16.10 15.67 3.55
C LEU A 206 -17.25 15.15 2.67
N VAL A 207 -16.97 14.89 1.40
CA VAL A 207 -17.93 14.44 0.39
C VAL A 207 -17.49 13.08 -0.15
N GLY A 208 -17.99 12.03 0.49
CA GLY A 208 -17.72 10.64 0.14
C GLY A 208 -18.03 9.73 1.32
N ASP A 209 -18.24 8.45 1.05
CA ASP A 209 -18.36 7.44 2.10
C ASP A 209 -16.96 6.95 2.51
N ALA A 210 -16.85 6.44 3.73
CA ALA A 210 -15.65 5.83 4.26
C ALA A 210 -15.92 4.36 4.57
N SER A 211 -14.90 3.51 4.53
CA SER A 211 -15.04 2.09 4.83
C SER A 211 -14.16 1.66 5.99
N TYR A 212 -14.68 0.78 6.84
CA TYR A 212 -13.86 0.03 7.79
C TYR A 212 -13.10 -1.13 7.12
N ASP A 213 -13.41 -1.41 5.85
CA ASP A 213 -12.69 -2.35 4.99
C ASP A 213 -12.19 -1.66 3.72
N PRO A 214 -11.26 -0.69 3.84
CA PRO A 214 -10.81 0.15 2.72
C PRO A 214 -9.95 -0.60 1.69
N ARG A 215 -9.58 -1.86 1.97
CA ARG A 215 -8.87 -2.76 1.06
C ARG A 215 -9.74 -3.92 0.58
N ASN A 216 -11.03 -3.89 0.93
CA ASN A 216 -12.03 -4.85 0.51
C ASN A 216 -11.64 -6.31 0.82
N TYR A 217 -10.98 -6.54 1.95
CA TYR A 217 -10.59 -7.89 2.40
C TYR A 217 -11.79 -8.71 2.88
N LEU A 218 -12.87 -8.06 3.29
CA LEU A 218 -14.13 -8.68 3.71
C LEU A 218 -15.14 -8.77 2.57
N GLY A 219 -14.84 -8.24 1.39
CA GLY A 219 -15.70 -8.30 0.21
C GLY A 219 -16.89 -7.33 0.27
N PHE A 220 -16.81 -6.27 1.08
CA PHE A 220 -17.87 -5.27 1.20
C PHE A 220 -17.89 -4.25 0.06
N GLY A 221 -16.89 -4.24 -0.82
CA GLY A 221 -16.80 -3.35 -1.97
C GLY A 221 -15.88 -2.14 -1.74
N GLU A 222 -15.66 -1.39 -2.82
CA GLU A 222 -14.79 -0.20 -2.84
C GLU A 222 -15.64 1.06 -2.58
N PHE A 223 -16.00 1.28 -1.32
CA PHE A 223 -16.82 2.43 -0.91
C PHE A 223 -16.05 3.49 -0.10
N ASP A 224 -14.75 3.30 0.09
CA ASP A 224 -13.88 4.24 0.82
C ASP A 224 -13.47 5.39 -0.12
N LEU A 225 -14.39 6.29 -0.45
CA LEU A 225 -14.12 7.42 -1.36
C LEU A 225 -13.32 8.51 -0.67
N VAL A 226 -13.66 8.81 0.59
CA VAL A 226 -12.90 9.70 1.47
C VAL A 226 -12.56 8.88 2.72
N PRO A 227 -11.29 8.82 3.15
CA PRO A 227 -10.88 7.90 4.18
C PRO A 227 -11.39 8.40 5.54
N THR A 228 -11.49 7.51 6.51
CA THR A 228 -11.74 7.87 7.91
C THR A 228 -10.59 7.40 8.80
N LYS A 229 -10.56 7.89 10.05
CA LYS A 229 -9.63 7.43 11.07
C LYS A 229 -10.35 6.65 12.16
N PHE A 230 -9.88 5.43 12.41
CA PHE A 230 -10.23 4.70 13.63
C PHE A 230 -9.48 5.25 14.84
N VAL A 231 -10.24 5.65 15.85
CA VAL A 231 -9.77 6.10 17.16
C VAL A 231 -10.26 5.15 18.24
N ASP A 232 -9.43 4.95 19.26
CA ASP A 232 -9.81 4.16 20.44
C ASP A 232 -10.57 5.04 21.43
N THR A 233 -11.79 4.63 21.75
CA THR A 233 -12.56 5.21 22.86
C THR A 233 -12.40 4.34 24.10
N GLY A 234 -12.87 4.82 25.25
CA GLY A 234 -12.84 4.04 26.49
C GLY A 234 -13.62 2.71 26.46
N ARG A 235 -14.37 2.40 25.39
CA ARG A 235 -15.15 1.15 25.26
C ARG A 235 -14.97 0.41 23.95
N LEU A 236 -14.63 1.11 22.86
CA LEU A 236 -14.57 0.55 21.51
C LEU A 236 -13.71 1.42 20.59
N THR A 237 -13.19 0.83 19.52
CA THR A 237 -12.58 1.56 18.41
C THR A 237 -13.67 1.98 17.42
N THR A 238 -13.70 3.24 16.98
CA THR A 238 -14.70 3.77 16.03
C THR A 238 -14.07 4.75 15.04
N ALA A 239 -14.71 4.94 13.89
CA ALA A 239 -14.41 6.02 12.97
C ALA A 239 -14.67 7.39 13.62
N SER A 240 -13.84 8.37 13.30
CA SER A 240 -13.94 9.75 13.78
C SER A 240 -13.44 10.73 12.72
N ASP A 241 -14.31 11.69 12.38
CA ASP A 241 -13.95 12.78 11.49
C ASP A 241 -13.37 13.98 12.26
N ASP A 242 -13.79 14.20 13.51
CA ASP A 242 -13.21 15.21 14.41
C ASP A 242 -11.68 15.10 14.50
N TRP A 243 -11.15 13.87 14.41
CA TRP A 243 -9.71 13.61 14.40
C TRP A 243 -8.96 14.33 13.26
N PHE A 244 -9.60 14.59 12.12
CA PHE A 244 -8.96 15.30 11.01
C PHE A 244 -8.60 16.76 11.34
N VAL A 245 -9.28 17.32 12.34
CA VAL A 245 -9.21 18.75 12.68
C VAL A 245 -8.84 19.01 14.13
N ASP A 246 -8.50 17.97 14.90
CA ASP A 246 -7.89 18.02 16.24
C ASP A 246 -6.36 18.04 16.09
N PHE A 247 -5.76 19.19 15.85
CA PHE A 247 -4.35 19.33 15.47
C PHE A 247 -3.38 19.24 16.65
N ASP A 248 -3.86 19.45 17.87
CA ASP A 248 -3.04 19.38 19.09
C ASP A 248 -3.25 18.10 19.92
N ASP A 249 -4.07 17.18 19.40
CA ASP A 249 -4.40 15.87 19.98
C ASP A 249 -5.02 15.97 21.39
N ASP A 250 -5.78 17.03 21.66
CA ASP A 250 -6.48 17.25 22.94
C ASP A 250 -7.89 16.61 22.98
N GLY A 251 -8.36 16.12 21.84
CA GLY A 251 -9.67 15.50 21.65
C GLY A 251 -10.78 16.46 21.28
N LEU A 252 -10.47 17.72 20.94
CA LEU A 252 -11.41 18.73 20.47
C LEU A 252 -11.04 19.18 19.04
N PRO A 253 -12.03 19.46 18.18
CA PRO A 253 -11.75 19.93 16.83
C PRO A 253 -11.50 21.45 16.79
N GLU A 254 -10.47 21.89 16.07
CA GLU A 254 -10.16 23.31 15.79
C GLU A 254 -10.99 23.90 14.64
N MET A 255 -11.63 23.03 13.84
CA MET A 255 -12.43 23.39 12.68
C MET A 255 -13.78 22.67 12.71
N ALA A 256 -14.83 23.33 12.20
CA ALA A 256 -16.18 22.77 12.17
C ALA A 256 -16.49 21.98 10.90
#